data_AF-A0A1B6LHN2-F1
#
_entry.id   AF-A0A1B6LHN2-F1
#
_cell.length_a   1.000
_cell.length_b   1.000
_cell.length_c   1.000
_cell.angle_alpha   90.00
_cell.angle_beta   90.00
_cell.angle_gamma   90.00
#
_symmetry.space_group_name_H-M   'P 1'
#
loop_
_entity.id
_entity.type
_entity.pdbx_description
1 polymer ?
#
loop_
_entity_poly.entity_id
_entity_poly.type
_entity_poly.pdbx_seq_one_letter_code
_entity_poly.pdbx_strand_id
1 'polypeptide(L)'
;MSEENGNGNGNGNGNGNGNGNGRIQFRKSDGVEKDGYICFPVEVEQEVVEEEVVETKAPPKFDLSTCPEDPRYQQHNKTAWCYRMYIDYHRCRHLLGDNASQCDYFYKCYHSICPISWHERWDEQLKEGRFPRDITRELPGPRPAPCP
;
A
#
# COMPACT_ATOMS: atom_id res chain seq x y z
N MET A 1 -17.51 -31.78 50.73
CA MET A 1 -18.90 -31.91 50.27
C MET A 1 -19.09 -30.80 49.24
N SER A 2 -18.55 -30.99 48.04
CA SER A 2 -19.18 -31.78 46.94
C SER A 2 -20.19 -30.87 46.22
N GLU A 3 -19.82 -30.36 45.04
CA GLU A 3 -20.23 -30.88 43.71
C GLU A 3 -21.67 -30.43 43.37
N GLU A 4 -22.11 -30.08 42.16
CA GLU A 4 -21.55 -29.95 40.81
C GLU A 4 -22.67 -29.35 39.93
N ASN A 5 -22.35 -29.16 38.64
CA ASN A 5 -23.23 -29.04 37.46
C ASN A 5 -23.64 -27.61 37.08
N GLY A 6 -23.41 -27.10 35.86
CA GLY A 6 -23.08 -27.74 34.59
C GLY A 6 -24.10 -27.28 33.55
N ASN A 7 -23.69 -26.53 32.53
CA ASN A 7 -24.38 -26.51 31.25
C ASN A 7 -23.44 -26.03 30.13
N GLY A 8 -23.31 -26.85 29.10
CA GLY A 8 -22.39 -26.62 27.97
C GLY A 8 -23.01 -25.81 26.85
N ASN A 9 -22.19 -25.47 25.87
CA ASN A 9 -22.59 -25.60 24.47
C ASN A 9 -21.36 -25.77 23.59
N GLY A 10 -21.38 -26.82 22.76
CA GLY A 10 -20.34 -27.08 21.79
C GLY A 10 -20.50 -26.20 20.55
N ASN A 11 -19.40 -26.00 19.83
CA ASN A 11 -19.45 -26.01 18.39
C ASN A 11 -18.06 -26.34 17.85
N GLY A 12 -17.96 -27.48 17.17
CA GLY A 12 -16.79 -27.82 16.37
C GLY A 12 -16.82 -27.04 15.06
N ASN A 13 -15.64 -26.70 14.56
CA ASN A 13 -15.44 -26.63 13.12
C ASN A 13 -13.96 -26.89 12.83
N GLY A 14 -13.69 -28.05 12.23
CA GLY A 14 -12.38 -28.35 11.66
C GLY A 14 -12.25 -27.67 10.31
N ASN A 15 -11.05 -27.17 10.02
CA ASN A 15 -10.64 -27.03 8.62
C ASN A 15 -9.14 -27.28 8.52
N GLY A 16 -8.79 -28.34 7.79
CA GLY A 16 -7.41 -28.78 7.61
C GLY A 16 -6.67 -27.88 6.64
N ASN A 17 -5.34 -27.88 6.75
CA ASN A 17 -4.50 -27.54 5.62
C ASN A 17 -3.26 -28.44 5.62
N GLY A 18 -3.30 -29.45 4.75
CA GLY A 18 -2.17 -30.35 4.52
C GLY A 18 -1.10 -29.62 3.73
N ASN A 19 0.08 -29.50 4.33
CA ASN A 19 1.27 -28.93 3.70
C ASN A 19 1.88 -29.97 2.72
N GLY A 20 1.47 -29.88 1.46
CA GLY A 20 2.00 -30.66 0.35
C GLY A 20 3.34 -30.08 -0.12
N ASN A 21 4.42 -30.75 0.23
CA ASN A 21 5.78 -30.46 -0.20
C ASN A 21 5.93 -30.85 -1.69
N GLY A 22 5.83 -29.86 -2.60
CA GLY A 22 5.89 -30.03 -4.05
C GLY A 22 7.02 -29.22 -4.69
N ARG A 23 8.17 -29.88 -4.86
CA ARG A 23 9.40 -29.46 -5.54
C ARG A 23 9.16 -28.59 -6.79
N ILE A 24 9.46 -27.30 -6.73
CA ILE A 24 9.52 -26.45 -7.93
C ILE A 24 10.74 -26.87 -8.74
N GLN A 25 10.51 -27.64 -9.81
CA GLN A 25 11.53 -27.94 -10.81
C GLN A 25 11.50 -26.84 -11.87
N PHE A 26 12.47 -25.93 -11.82
CA PHE A 26 12.83 -25.14 -13.00
C PHE A 26 13.89 -25.90 -13.78
N ARG A 27 13.58 -26.35 -15.01
CA ARG A 27 14.52 -26.33 -16.14
C ARG A 27 13.93 -26.84 -17.47
N LYS A 28 14.39 -26.17 -18.54
CA LYS A 28 14.02 -26.19 -19.97
C LYS A 28 12.88 -25.20 -20.24
N SER A 29 13.11 -23.94 -20.64
CA SER A 29 13.60 -23.50 -21.96
C SER A 29 13.03 -24.35 -23.11
N ASP A 30 12.57 -23.67 -24.15
CA ASP A 30 12.43 -24.21 -25.52
C ASP A 30 11.01 -24.70 -25.92
N GLY A 31 10.16 -23.72 -26.30
CA GLY A 31 9.00 -23.72 -27.21
C GLY A 31 7.94 -24.85 -27.26
N VAL A 32 6.84 -24.53 -27.93
CA VAL A 32 5.74 -25.47 -28.21
C VAL A 32 6.02 -26.17 -29.54
N GLU A 33 6.16 -27.50 -29.51
CA GLU A 33 6.33 -28.38 -30.67
C GLU A 33 4.96 -28.72 -31.28
N LYS A 34 4.72 -28.28 -32.52
CA LYS A 34 3.68 -28.85 -33.39
C LYS A 34 4.29 -29.11 -34.75
N ASP A 35 4.09 -30.32 -35.26
CA ASP A 35 4.59 -30.79 -36.56
C ASP A 35 6.10 -30.57 -36.78
N GLY A 36 6.92 -30.77 -35.74
CA GLY A 36 8.38 -30.81 -35.83
C GLY A 36 9.10 -29.46 -35.92
N TYR A 37 8.43 -28.34 -35.64
CA TYR A 37 9.07 -27.03 -35.56
C TYR A 37 8.75 -26.33 -34.23
N ILE A 38 9.79 -25.77 -33.60
CA ILE A 38 9.71 -24.96 -32.39
C ILE A 38 9.53 -23.50 -32.81
N CYS A 39 8.30 -22.98 -32.72
CA CYS A 39 8.02 -21.57 -32.97
C CYS A 39 8.03 -20.76 -31.67
N PHE A 40 8.87 -19.73 -31.61
CA PHE A 40 8.74 -18.61 -30.67
C PHE A 40 8.01 -17.48 -31.39
N PRO A 41 6.87 -16.98 -30.88
CA PRO A 41 6.24 -15.82 -31.50
C PRO A 41 7.10 -14.57 -31.25
N VAL A 42 7.61 -14.04 -32.37
CA VAL A 42 8.30 -12.75 -32.51
C VAL A 42 7.24 -11.64 -32.48
N GLU A 43 7.45 -10.61 -31.66
CA GLU A 43 6.66 -9.38 -31.69
C GLU A 43 6.79 -8.72 -33.07
N VAL A 44 5.67 -8.49 -33.74
CA VAL A 44 5.62 -7.68 -34.96
C VAL A 44 4.53 -6.62 -34.78
N GLU A 45 4.97 -5.39 -34.53
CA GLU A 45 4.16 -4.19 -34.64
C GLU A 45 3.72 -4.01 -36.10
N GLN A 46 2.42 -4.08 -36.40
CA GLN A 46 1.85 -3.49 -37.61
C GLN A 46 0.47 -2.90 -37.32
N GLU A 47 0.35 -1.59 -37.55
CA GLU A 47 -0.88 -0.81 -37.55
C GLU A 47 -1.91 -1.38 -38.53
N VAL A 48 -3.16 -1.54 -38.09
CA VAL A 48 -4.33 -1.69 -38.97
C VAL A 48 -5.44 -0.78 -38.46
N VAL A 49 -5.92 0.06 -39.37
CA VAL A 49 -6.88 1.14 -39.19
C VAL A 49 -8.28 0.66 -39.63
N GLU A 50 -9.30 1.08 -38.86
CA GLU A 50 -10.75 1.17 -39.18
C GLU A 50 -11.60 -0.10 -39.35
N GLU A 51 -12.19 -0.57 -38.23
CA GLU A 51 -13.65 -0.74 -38.10
C GLU A 51 -14.07 -0.08 -36.77
N GLU A 52 -14.77 1.06 -36.82
CA GLU A 52 -15.31 1.70 -35.61
C GLU A 52 -16.57 0.95 -35.15
N VAL A 53 -16.37 -0.11 -34.36
CA VAL A 53 -17.41 -0.60 -33.45
C VAL A 53 -17.42 0.36 -32.27
N VAL A 54 -18.41 1.26 -32.21
CA VAL A 54 -18.68 2.06 -31.00
C VAL A 54 -19.23 1.12 -29.93
N GLU A 55 -18.32 0.37 -29.30
CA GLU A 55 -18.52 -0.21 -28.00
C GLU A 55 -18.77 0.96 -27.04
N THR A 56 -20.02 1.16 -26.64
CA THR A 56 -20.36 2.07 -25.54
C THR A 56 -19.77 1.50 -24.26
N LYS A 57 -18.45 1.63 -24.08
CA LYS A 57 -17.79 1.35 -22.82
C LYS A 57 -18.39 2.30 -21.81
N ALA A 58 -19.10 1.73 -20.83
CA ALA A 58 -19.63 2.45 -19.69
C ALA A 58 -18.54 3.40 -19.16
N PRO A 59 -18.90 4.62 -18.71
CA PRO A 59 -17.91 5.59 -18.27
C PRO A 59 -16.99 4.95 -17.23
N PRO A 60 -15.67 5.22 -17.28
CA PRO A 60 -14.74 4.67 -16.31
C PRO A 60 -15.28 4.94 -14.91
N LYS A 61 -15.52 3.87 -14.15
CA LYS A 61 -15.98 3.98 -12.76
C LYS A 61 -14.80 4.52 -11.96
N PHE A 62 -14.88 5.80 -11.57
CA PHE A 62 -13.91 6.42 -10.67
C PHE A 62 -14.31 6.13 -9.23
N ASP A 63 -13.46 5.38 -8.52
CA ASP A 63 -13.62 5.21 -7.09
C ASP A 63 -13.24 6.52 -6.38
N LEU A 64 -14.25 7.31 -6.01
CA LEU A 64 -14.08 8.56 -5.28
C LEU A 64 -13.69 8.28 -3.82
N SER A 65 -12.41 8.02 -3.61
CA SER A 65 -11.82 7.82 -2.28
C SER A 65 -10.95 9.00 -1.89
N THR A 66 -11.09 9.43 -0.64
CA THR A 66 -10.27 10.49 -0.02
C THR A 66 -9.69 9.98 1.29
N CYS A 67 -8.85 10.78 1.92
CA CYS A 67 -8.30 10.47 3.24
C CYS A 67 -9.44 10.35 4.28
N PRO A 68 -9.46 9.28 5.09
CA PRO A 68 -10.41 9.18 6.18
C PRO A 68 -10.14 10.24 7.25
N GLU A 69 -11.19 10.66 7.96
CA GLU A 69 -11.07 11.63 9.06
C GLU A 69 -10.35 11.01 10.26
N ASP A 70 -9.40 11.76 10.83
CA ASP A 70 -8.65 11.33 12.01
C ASP A 70 -9.33 11.87 13.28
N PRO A 71 -9.80 11.00 14.21
CA PRO A 71 -10.46 11.42 15.44
C PRO A 71 -9.62 12.32 16.35
N ARG A 72 -8.30 12.40 16.15
CA ARG A 72 -7.41 13.32 16.88
C ARG A 72 -7.59 14.77 16.43
N TYR A 73 -8.11 15.00 15.23
CA TYR A 73 -8.21 16.31 14.58
C TYR A 73 -9.66 16.72 14.30
N GLN A 74 -10.52 16.67 15.32
CA GLN A 74 -11.97 17.00 15.22
C GLN A 74 -12.26 18.47 14.88
N GLN A 75 -11.27 19.34 15.06
CA GLN A 75 -11.38 20.77 14.76
C GLN A 75 -11.55 21.05 13.26
N HIS A 76 -12.29 22.13 12.96
CA HIS A 76 -12.52 22.58 11.57
C HIS A 76 -11.23 23.04 10.88
N ASN A 77 -10.28 23.58 11.64
CA ASN A 77 -8.98 23.94 11.09
C ASN A 77 -8.09 22.68 10.97
N LYS A 78 -7.93 22.19 9.74
CA LYS A 78 -7.12 21.01 9.42
C LYS A 78 -5.63 21.27 9.22
N THR A 79 -5.14 22.49 9.52
CA THR A 79 -3.72 22.88 9.35
C THR A 79 -2.78 21.94 10.10
N ALA A 80 -3.08 21.61 11.35
CA ALA A 80 -2.25 20.72 12.17
C ALA A 80 -2.24 19.27 11.64
N TRP A 81 -3.35 18.82 11.06
CA TRP A 81 -3.46 17.50 10.44
C TRP A 81 -2.65 17.42 9.15
N CYS A 82 -2.81 18.40 8.26
CA CYS A 82 -2.02 18.56 7.04
C CYS A 82 -0.52 18.52 7.34
N TYR A 83 -0.04 19.38 8.25
CA TYR A 83 1.38 19.45 8.60
C TYR A 83 1.90 18.14 9.19
N ARG A 84 1.09 17.43 9.99
CA ARG A 84 1.46 16.13 10.53
C ARG A 84 1.62 15.07 9.44
N MET A 85 0.64 14.95 8.54
CA MET A 85 0.66 13.98 7.45
C MET A 85 1.85 14.20 6.51
N TYR A 86 2.19 15.46 6.22
CA TYR A 86 3.37 15.81 5.44
C TYR A 86 4.67 15.31 6.10
N ILE A 87 4.87 15.62 7.39
CA ILE A 87 6.06 15.17 8.12
C ILE A 87 6.13 13.63 8.17
N ASP A 88 4.99 12.97 8.42
CA ASP A 88 4.94 11.53 8.57
C ASP A 88 5.21 10.82 7.23
N TYR A 89 4.81 11.39 6.09
CA TYR A 89 5.22 10.90 4.76
C TYR A 89 6.74 10.93 4.57
N HIS A 90 7.38 12.07 4.82
CA HIS A 90 8.84 12.17 4.64
C HIS A 90 9.63 11.32 5.64
N ARG A 91 9.12 11.15 6.86
CA ARG A 91 9.70 10.20 7.83
C ARG A 91 9.54 8.76 7.37
N CYS A 92 8.36 8.37 6.92
CA CYS A 92 8.08 7.03 6.41
C CYS A 92 9.04 6.70 5.27
N ARG A 93 9.25 7.64 4.35
CA ARG A 93 10.18 7.50 3.22
C ARG A 93 11.64 7.38 3.66
N HIS A 94 12.03 8.07 4.73
CA HIS A 94 13.37 7.95 5.29
C HIS A 94 13.61 6.61 6.01
N LEU A 95 12.62 6.12 6.78
CA LEU A 95 12.74 4.92 7.60
C LEU A 95 12.56 3.62 6.81
N LEU A 96 11.56 3.57 5.93
CA LEU A 96 11.17 2.36 5.20
C LEU A 96 11.73 2.33 3.75
N GLY A 97 12.18 3.48 3.23
CA GLY A 97 12.61 3.65 1.84
C GLY A 97 11.49 4.09 0.90
N ASP A 98 11.85 4.40 -0.35
CA ASP A 98 10.94 5.04 -1.33
C ASP A 98 9.77 4.14 -1.82
N ASN A 99 9.79 2.82 -1.59
CA ASN A 99 8.84 1.86 -2.18
C ASN A 99 7.90 1.19 -1.16
N ALA A 100 7.74 1.74 0.04
CA ALA A 100 6.84 1.16 1.03
C ALA A 100 5.39 1.57 0.77
N SER A 101 4.51 0.59 0.49
CA SER A 101 3.06 0.78 0.31
C SER A 101 2.37 1.46 1.50
N GLN A 102 2.98 1.39 2.68
CA GLN A 102 2.51 2.04 3.90
C GLN A 102 2.65 3.56 3.83
N CYS A 103 3.62 4.09 3.07
CA CYS A 103 3.84 5.52 2.92
C CYS A 103 2.82 6.17 1.96
N ASP A 104 2.24 5.39 1.04
CA ASP A 104 1.23 5.86 0.07
C ASP A 104 -0.01 6.43 0.75
N TYR A 105 -0.36 5.90 1.93
CA TYR A 105 -1.46 6.44 2.73
C TYR A 105 -1.21 7.90 3.11
N PHE A 106 -0.02 8.21 3.65
CA PHE A 106 0.33 9.57 4.04
C PHE A 106 0.41 10.49 2.81
N TYR A 107 0.92 9.99 1.69
CA TYR A 107 0.96 10.70 0.42
C TYR A 107 -0.42 11.16 -0.04
N LYS A 108 -1.36 10.22 -0.14
CA LYS A 108 -2.76 10.51 -0.51
C LYS A 108 -3.41 11.50 0.45
N CYS A 109 -3.15 11.34 1.75
CA CYS A 109 -3.73 12.19 2.77
C CYS A 109 -3.23 13.64 2.68
N TYR A 110 -1.92 13.89 2.71
CA TYR A 110 -1.46 15.28 2.69
C TYR A 110 -1.80 15.97 1.36
N HIS A 111 -1.80 15.26 0.22
CA HIS A 111 -2.22 15.84 -1.06
C HIS A 111 -3.70 16.23 -1.09
N SER A 112 -4.56 15.54 -0.34
CA SER A 112 -5.99 15.84 -0.29
C SER A 112 -6.35 16.97 0.67
N ILE A 113 -5.58 17.11 1.76
CA ILE A 113 -5.91 18.03 2.88
C ILE A 113 -5.15 19.35 2.75
N CYS A 114 -3.90 19.29 2.30
CA CYS A 114 -3.01 20.45 2.27
C CYS A 114 -3.24 21.31 1.01
N PRO A 115 -3.20 22.64 1.14
CA PRO A 115 -3.03 23.52 -0.02
C PRO A 115 -1.74 23.20 -0.78
N ILE A 116 -1.77 23.31 -2.11
CA ILE A 116 -0.60 22.98 -2.97
C ILE A 116 0.61 23.85 -2.64
N SER A 117 0.39 25.15 -2.55
CA SER A 117 1.42 26.14 -2.18
C SER A 117 2.18 25.86 -0.88
N TRP A 118 1.59 25.10 0.05
CA TRP A 118 2.23 24.80 1.33
C TRP A 118 3.28 23.71 1.19
N HIS A 119 2.95 22.60 0.54
CA HIS A 119 3.90 21.50 0.41
C HIS A 119 5.00 21.84 -0.59
N GLU A 120 4.74 22.60 -1.65
CA GLU A 120 5.79 23.12 -2.55
C GLU A 120 6.84 23.94 -1.78
N ARG A 121 6.39 24.86 -0.91
CA ARG A 121 7.29 25.66 -0.08
C ARG A 121 8.08 24.81 0.92
N TRP A 122 7.46 23.80 1.51
CA TRP A 122 8.15 22.89 2.41
C TRP A 122 9.13 21.99 1.68
N ASP A 123 8.83 21.57 0.44
CA ASP A 123 9.72 20.80 -0.41
C ASP A 123 10.98 21.60 -0.77
N GLU A 124 10.84 22.90 -1.06
CA GLU A 124 11.97 23.81 -1.23
C GLU A 124 12.82 23.88 0.05
N GLN A 125 12.19 24.08 1.21
CA GLN A 125 12.89 24.11 2.50
C GLN A 125 13.60 22.79 2.82
N LEU A 126 13.04 21.65 2.42
CA LEU A 126 13.67 20.34 2.57
C LEU A 126 14.89 20.20 1.66
N LYS A 127 14.79 20.60 0.39
CA LYS A 127 15.92 20.61 -0.56
C LYS A 127 17.06 21.50 -0.09
N GLU A 128 16.73 22.62 0.54
CA GLU A 128 17.70 23.57 1.10
C GLU A 128 18.19 23.20 2.50
N GLY A 129 17.61 22.18 3.15
CA GLY A 129 17.94 21.79 4.52
C GLY A 129 17.54 22.81 5.60
N ARG A 130 16.59 23.71 5.31
CA ARG A 130 16.11 24.75 6.24
C ARG A 130 14.79 24.42 6.93
N PHE A 131 14.27 23.20 6.75
CA PHE A 131 13.00 22.79 7.33
C PHE A 131 13.09 22.74 8.88
N PRO A 132 12.15 23.35 9.62
CA PRO A 132 12.27 23.54 11.07
C PRO A 132 12.08 22.25 11.89
N ARG A 133 11.64 21.15 11.26
CA ARG A 133 11.39 19.87 11.94
C ARG A 133 12.37 18.82 11.45
N ASP A 134 12.85 18.00 12.39
CA ASP A 134 13.65 16.84 12.05
C ASP A 134 12.77 15.72 11.43
N ILE A 135 13.06 15.40 10.17
CA ILE A 135 12.48 14.30 9.39
C ILE A 135 13.34 13.03 9.44
N THR A 136 14.60 13.15 9.88
CA THR A 136 15.58 12.06 9.96
C THR A 136 15.62 11.42 11.34
N ARG A 137 15.10 12.08 12.38
CA ARG A 137 15.04 11.50 13.72
C ARG A 137 14.19 10.26 13.72
N GLU A 138 14.88 9.12 13.83
CA GLU A 138 14.39 7.95 14.53
C GLU A 138 13.62 8.43 15.77
N LEU A 139 12.35 8.06 15.87
CA LEU A 139 11.60 8.27 17.10
C LEU A 139 12.43 7.63 18.22
N PRO A 140 12.74 8.33 19.32
CA PRO A 140 13.17 7.62 20.52
C PRO A 140 11.98 6.73 20.89
N GLY A 141 12.08 5.46 20.52
CA GLY A 141 11.11 4.46 20.91
C GLY A 141 10.98 4.49 22.44
N PRO A 142 9.86 4.01 23.00
CA PRO A 142 9.83 3.73 24.42
C PRO A 142 11.05 2.86 24.71
N ARG A 143 11.98 3.38 25.52
CA ARG A 143 13.09 2.57 26.03
C ARG A 143 12.45 1.31 26.61
N PRO A 144 12.85 0.09 26.20
CA PRO A 144 12.30 -1.10 26.81
C PRO A 144 12.50 -0.95 28.31
N ALA A 145 11.40 -0.97 29.06
CA ALA A 145 11.50 -1.00 30.51
C ALA A 145 12.36 -2.22 30.86
N PRO A 146 13.33 -2.10 31.79
CA PRO A 146 13.96 -3.29 32.33
C PRO A 146 12.85 -4.21 32.85
N CYS A 147 12.87 -5.48 32.44
CA CYS A 147 11.96 -6.47 33.00
C CYS A 147 12.11 -6.48 34.53
N PRO A 148 11.01 -6.56 35.29
CA PRO A 148 11.06 -6.66 36.76
C PRO A 148 11.76 -7.93 37.24
#